data_AF-A0A699U7P1-F1
#
_entry.id   AF-A0A699U7P1-F1
#
_cell.length_a   1.000
_cell.length_b   1.000
_cell.length_c   1.000
_cell.angle_alpha   90.00
_cell.angle_beta   90.00
_cell.angle_gamma   90.00
#
_symmetry.space_group_name_H-M   'P 1'
#
loop_
_entity.id
_entity.type
_entity.pdbx_description
1 polymer ?
#
loop_
_entity_poly.entity_id
_entity_poly.type
_entity_poly.pdbx_seq_one_letter_code
_entity_poly.pdbx_strand_id
1 'polypeptide(L)'
;GYINKILKETSMVDSNDAKIPMDPGTKLVKAEDGNSVDTTYYRSLIGSLRNPVFHRRSKHIDIRYHFIRECVENGHINVEHVSGELQRADILTKALLRLKFVTMRQMLRV
;
A
#
# COMPACT_ATOMS: atom_id res chain seq x y z
N GLY A 1 0.27 8.71 9.27
CA GLY A 1 0.98 7.43 9.05
C GLY A 1 0.03 6.26 9.27
N TYR A 2 0.44 5.01 9.00
CA TYR A 2 -0.40 3.83 9.20
C TYR A 2 -0.93 3.72 10.64
N ILE A 3 -0.06 3.96 11.62
CA ILE A 3 -0.42 3.98 13.05
C ILE A 3 -1.48 5.04 13.33
N ASN A 4 -1.31 6.29 12.85
CA ASN A 4 -2.33 7.34 13.04
C ASN A 4 -3.68 7.01 12.38
N LYS A 5 -3.69 6.20 11.30
CA LYS A 5 -4.94 5.74 10.68
C LYS A 5 -5.66 4.75 11.60
N ILE A 6 -4.93 3.78 12.15
CA ILE A 6 -5.48 2.83 13.14
C ILE A 6 -6.00 3.58 14.37
N LEU A 7 -5.21 4.50 14.93
CA LEU A 7 -5.64 5.29 16.09
C LEU A 7 -6.89 6.12 15.81
N LYS A 8 -7.06 6.63 14.58
CA LYS A 8 -8.28 7.35 14.18
C LYS A 8 -9.47 6.42 14.00
N GLU A 9 -9.27 5.24 13.42
CA GLU A 9 -10.33 4.24 13.23
C GLU A 9 -10.80 3.63 14.56
N THR A 10 -9.92 3.50 15.55
CA THR A 10 -10.26 3.00 16.89
C THR A 10 -10.64 4.10 17.88
N SER A 11 -10.68 5.36 17.46
CA SER A 11 -10.93 6.51 18.34
C SER A 11 -9.93 6.63 19.51
N MET A 12 -8.67 6.28 19.28
CA MET A 12 -7.57 6.30 20.27
C MET A 12 -6.50 7.37 19.98
N VAL A 13 -6.80 8.38 19.16
CA VAL A 13 -5.84 9.43 18.78
C VAL A 13 -5.30 10.19 19.98
N ASP A 14 -6.15 10.42 20.98
CA ASP A 14 -5.81 11.19 22.18
C ASP A 14 -5.46 10.30 23.39
N SER A 15 -5.22 9.01 23.14
CA SER A 15 -4.85 8.07 24.21
C SER A 15 -3.39 8.28 24.65
N ASN A 16 -3.14 8.14 25.96
CA ASN A 16 -1.79 8.25 26.50
C ASN A 16 -0.94 7.03 26.10
N ASP A 17 0.34 7.28 25.80
CA ASP A 17 1.31 6.21 25.56
C ASP A 17 1.54 5.41 26.84
N ALA A 18 1.31 4.10 26.78
CA ALA A 18 1.52 3.18 27.89
C ALA A 18 2.53 2.10 27.53
N LYS A 19 3.60 1.99 28.34
CA LYS A 19 4.59 0.91 28.19
C LYS A 19 4.03 -0.46 28.59
N ILE A 20 3.11 -0.47 29.53
CA ILE A 20 2.42 -1.65 30.04
C ILE A 20 0.92 -1.36 29.91
N PRO A 21 0.26 -1.87 28.85
CA PRO A 21 -1.12 -1.48 28.53
C PRO A 21 -2.18 -2.10 29.46
N MET A 22 -1.78 -3.05 30.31
CA MET A 22 -2.64 -3.71 31.29
C MET A 22 -1.80 -4.15 32.48
N ASP A 23 -2.32 -3.99 33.70
CA ASP A 23 -1.67 -4.53 34.91
C ASP A 23 -1.63 -6.07 34.83
N PRO A 24 -0.44 -6.71 34.90
CA PRO A 24 -0.29 -8.17 34.88
C PRO A 24 -1.10 -8.90 35.98
N GLY A 25 -1.46 -8.22 37.07
CA GLY A 25 -2.32 -8.74 38.13
C GLY A 25 -3.81 -8.80 37.79
N THR A 26 -4.23 -8.20 36.67
CA THR A 26 -5.63 -8.13 36.25
C THR A 26 -6.14 -9.51 35.84
N LYS A 27 -7.05 -10.07 36.64
CA LYS A 27 -7.72 -11.34 36.29
C LYS A 27 -8.83 -11.08 35.28
N LEU A 28 -8.73 -11.72 34.13
CA LEU A 28 -9.79 -11.72 33.13
C LEU A 28 -10.94 -12.60 33.62
N VAL A 29 -12.12 -12.01 33.77
CA VAL A 29 -13.36 -12.71 34.07
C VAL A 29 -14.29 -12.62 32.88
N LYS A 30 -15.07 -13.68 32.64
CA LYS A 30 -16.11 -13.66 31.61
C LYS A 30 -17.24 -12.77 32.13
N ALA A 31 -17.57 -11.70 31.41
CA ALA A 31 -18.74 -10.89 31.73
C ALA A 31 -20.01 -11.70 31.51
N GLU A 32 -20.89 -11.77 32.51
CA GLU A 32 -22.18 -12.48 32.38
C GLU A 32 -23.17 -11.69 31.51
N ASP A 33 -23.10 -10.36 31.56
CA ASP A 33 -23.93 -9.42 30.78
C ASP A 33 -23.13 -8.71 29.68
N GLY A 34 -22.08 -9.37 29.18
CA GLY A 34 -21.16 -8.76 28.22
C GLY A 34 -21.85 -8.43 26.90
N ASN A 35 -21.79 -7.16 26.47
CA ASN A 35 -22.16 -6.77 25.12
C ASN A 35 -21.42 -7.66 24.11
N SER A 36 -22.17 -8.24 23.16
CA SER A 36 -21.58 -9.02 22.08
C SER A 36 -20.59 -8.15 21.32
N VAL A 37 -19.31 -8.54 21.34
CA VAL A 37 -18.27 -7.88 20.55
C VAL A 37 -18.33 -8.42 19.13
N ASP A 38 -18.32 -7.54 18.14
CA ASP A 38 -18.18 -7.94 16.75
C ASP A 38 -16.83 -8.65 16.54
N THR A 39 -16.91 -9.98 16.44
CA THR A 39 -15.75 -10.85 16.25
C THR A 39 -15.01 -10.55 14.94
N THR A 40 -15.70 -10.05 13.92
CA THR A 40 -15.10 -9.69 12.62
C THR A 40 -14.26 -8.44 12.78
N TYR A 41 -14.82 -7.41 13.43
CA TYR A 41 -14.11 -6.18 13.75
C TYR A 41 -12.86 -6.44 14.59
N TYR A 42 -12.97 -7.26 15.65
CA TYR A 42 -11.82 -7.59 16.51
C TYR A 42 -10.71 -8.33 15.75
N ARG A 43 -11.06 -9.32 14.90
CA ARG A 43 -10.08 -10.05 14.07
C ARG A 43 -9.38 -9.13 13.06
N SER A 44 -10.13 -8.20 12.46
CA SER A 44 -9.59 -7.19 11.53
C SER A 44 -8.58 -6.26 12.23
N LEU A 45 -8.90 -5.80 13.44
CA LEU A 45 -8.04 -4.91 14.22
C LEU A 45 -6.70 -5.57 14.59
N ILE A 46 -6.73 -6.81 15.08
CA ILE A 46 -5.52 -7.58 15.40
C ILE A 46 -4.68 -7.85 14.14
N GLY A 47 -5.33 -8.15 13.01
CA GLY A 47 -4.65 -8.32 11.72
C GLY A 47 -3.91 -7.06 11.27
N SER A 48 -4.53 -5.89 11.48
CA SER A 48 -3.92 -4.59 11.17
C SER A 48 -2.70 -4.31 12.06
N LEU A 49 -2.80 -4.57 13.36
CA LEU A 49 -1.66 -4.38 14.28
C LEU A 49 -0.48 -5.30 13.98
N ARG A 50 -0.74 -6.54 13.56
CA ARG A 50 0.32 -7.53 13.25
C ARG A 50 1.03 -7.29 11.93
N ASN A 51 0.45 -6.52 11.01
CA ASN A 51 0.98 -6.45 9.64
C ASN A 51 1.18 -5.03 9.06
N PRO A 52 1.93 -4.15 9.75
CA PRO A 52 2.21 -2.79 9.27
C PRO A 52 3.04 -2.74 7.97
N VAL A 53 3.70 -3.85 7.61
CA VAL A 53 4.61 -3.94 6.46
C VAL A 53 3.88 -3.99 5.11
N PHE A 54 2.67 -4.56 5.06
CA PHE A 54 1.90 -4.64 3.80
C PHE A 54 1.39 -3.26 3.36
N HIS A 55 1.17 -2.34 4.29
CA HIS A 55 0.80 -0.96 3.96
C HIS A 55 1.95 -0.20 3.30
N ARG A 56 3.21 -0.48 3.64
CA ARG A 56 4.36 0.22 3.02
C ARG A 56 4.60 -0.21 1.57
N ARG A 57 4.36 -1.48 1.24
CA ARG A 57 4.46 -2.01 -0.13
C ARG A 57 3.28 -1.60 -1.01
N SER A 58 2.05 -1.51 -0.48
CA SER A 58 0.93 -0.99 -1.28
C SER A 58 0.98 0.52 -1.45
N LYS A 59 1.43 1.27 -0.43
CA LYS A 59 1.41 2.74 -0.45
C LYS A 59 2.20 3.35 -1.62
N HIS A 60 3.35 2.80 -2.02
CA HIS A 60 4.10 3.36 -3.15
C HIS A 60 3.41 3.08 -4.50
N ILE A 61 2.66 1.97 -4.59
CA ILE A 61 1.85 1.63 -5.76
C ILE A 61 0.63 2.56 -5.81
N ASP A 62 -0.10 2.68 -4.70
CA ASP A 62 -1.30 3.52 -4.60
C ASP A 62 -0.97 5.00 -4.89
N ILE A 63 0.09 5.54 -4.29
CA ILE A 63 0.51 6.93 -4.53
C ILE A 63 0.86 7.17 -5.99
N ARG A 64 1.67 6.29 -6.61
CA ARG A 64 2.07 6.47 -8.01
C ARG A 64 0.90 6.31 -8.95
N TYR A 65 0.02 5.35 -8.70
CA TYR A 65 -1.17 5.12 -9.50
C TYR A 65 -2.11 6.33 -9.47
N HIS A 66 -2.45 6.82 -8.27
CA HIS A 66 -3.33 7.98 -8.12
C HIS A 66 -2.71 9.24 -8.73
N PHE A 67 -1.41 9.48 -8.54
CA PHE A 67 -0.73 10.62 -9.15
C PHE A 67 -0.72 10.57 -10.68
N ILE A 68 -0.41 9.42 -11.28
CA ILE A 68 -0.42 9.26 -12.74
C ILE A 68 -1.84 9.46 -13.28
N ARG A 69 -2.85 8.90 -12.61
CA ARG A 69 -4.25 9.06 -13.00
C ARG A 69 -4.71 10.52 -12.97
N GLU A 70 -4.38 11.25 -11.91
CA GLU A 70 -4.68 12.67 -11.79
C GLU A 70 -4.00 13.49 -12.90
N CYS A 71 -2.73 13.18 -13.22
CA CYS A 71 -2.03 13.83 -14.33
C CYS A 71 -2.68 13.57 -15.69
N VAL A 72 -3.27 12.38 -15.90
CA VAL A 72 -4.02 12.06 -17.12
C VAL A 72 -5.36 12.79 -17.15
N GLU A 73 -6.11 12.79 -16.04
CA GLU A 73 -7.41 13.46 -15.91
C GLU A 73 -7.28 14.99 -16.09
N ASN A 74 -6.19 15.58 -15.58
CA ASN A 74 -5.89 17.01 -15.75
C ASN A 74 -5.23 17.36 -17.10
N GLY A 75 -5.03 16.36 -17.99
CA GLY A 75 -4.45 16.56 -19.32
C GLY A 75 -2.95 16.89 -19.34
N HIS A 76 -2.24 16.71 -18.22
CA HIS A 76 -0.78 16.88 -18.16
C HIS A 76 -0.03 15.73 -18.85
N ILE A 77 -0.65 14.55 -18.94
CA ILE A 77 -0.09 13.35 -19.59
C ILE A 77 -1.12 12.78 -20.56
N ASN A 78 -0.74 12.59 -21.82
CA ASN A 78 -1.52 11.82 -22.79
C ASN A 78 -1.03 10.37 -22.83
N VAL A 79 -1.94 9.41 -22.71
CA VAL A 79 -1.59 7.98 -22.71
C VAL A 79 -2.02 7.37 -24.04
N GLU A 80 -1.05 6.85 -24.79
CA GLU A 80 -1.28 6.17 -26.06
C GLU A 80 -0.75 4.75 -26.02
N HIS A 81 -1.46 3.84 -26.68
CA HIS A 81 -1.00 2.47 -26.82
C HIS A 81 0.11 2.38 -27.87
N VAL A 82 1.24 1.79 -27.48
CA VAL A 82 2.37 1.49 -28.36
C VAL A 82 2.56 -0.02 -28.41
N SER A 83 2.66 -0.58 -29.62
CA SER A 83 2.98 -2.00 -29.78
C SER A 83 4.32 -2.35 -29.12
N GLY A 84 4.43 -3.54 -28.52
CA GLY A 84 5.65 -3.99 -27.84
C GLY A 84 6.89 -4.14 -28.74
N GLU A 85 6.72 -4.09 -30.07
CA GLU A 85 7.81 -4.00 -31.05
C GLU A 85 8.36 -2.58 -31.21
N LEU A 86 7.56 -1.57 -30.89
CA LEU A 86 7.88 -0.15 -31.00
C LEU A 86 8.16 0.50 -29.64
N GLN A 87 7.97 -0.24 -28.53
CA GLN A 87 8.18 0.25 -27.18
C GLN A 87 9.68 0.42 -26.87
N ARG A 88 10.24 1.57 -27.25
CA ARG A 88 11.68 1.89 -27.08
C ARG A 88 12.16 1.81 -25.64
N ALA A 89 11.29 2.07 -24.66
CA ALA A 89 11.62 1.97 -23.23
C ALA A 89 12.00 0.55 -22.79
N ASP A 90 11.67 -0.48 -23.57
CA ASP A 90 12.01 -1.87 -23.25
C ASP A 90 13.51 -2.10 -23.15
N ILE A 91 14.33 -1.36 -23.91
CA ILE A 91 15.80 -1.49 -23.85
C ILE A 91 16.38 -1.07 -22.49
N LEU A 92 15.68 -0.19 -21.76
CA LEU A 92 16.12 0.33 -20.45
C LEU A 92 15.54 -0.48 -19.29
N THR A 93 14.46 -1.23 -19.52
CA THR A 93 13.65 -1.84 -18.45
C THR A 93 13.63 -3.37 -18.51
N LYS A 94 14.01 -3.98 -19.63
CA LYS A 94 13.97 -5.42 -19.84
C LYS A 94 15.31 -5.95 -20.35
N ALA A 95 15.62 -7.19 -19.98
CA ALA A 95 16.69 -7.95 -20.62
C ALA A 95 16.19 -8.44 -22.00
N LEU A 96 16.68 -7.84 -23.08
CA LEU A 96 16.26 -8.14 -24.45
C LEU A 96 17.23 -9.12 -25.14
N LEU A 97 16.69 -9.98 -26.00
CA LEU A 97 17.50 -10.76 -26.93
C LEU A 97 18.31 -9.83 -27.85
N ARG A 98 19.51 -10.24 -28.21
CA ARG A 98 20.48 -9.43 -28.97
C ARG A 98 19.87 -8.76 -30.20
N LEU A 99 19.05 -9.49 -30.97
CA LEU A 99 18.38 -8.96 -32.15
C LEU A 99 17.45 -7.78 -31.81
N LYS A 100 16.55 -7.97 -30.83
CA LYS A 100 15.61 -6.93 -30.38
C LYS A 100 16.36 -5.75 -29.73
N PHE A 101 17.46 -6.02 -29.02
CA PHE A 101 18.31 -4.98 -28.45
C PHE A 101 18.94 -4.09 -29.53
N VAL A 102 19.50 -4.68 -30.59
CA VAL A 102 20.08 -3.91 -31.72
C VAL A 102 19.03 -3.06 -32.41
N THR A 103 17.85 -3.63 -32.71
CA THR A 103 16.73 -2.89 -33.31
C THR A 103 16.29 -1.71 -32.44
N MET A 104 16.07 -1.94 -31.14
CA MET A 104 15.66 -0.88 -30.22
C MET A 104 16.75 0.19 -30.03
N ARG A 105 18.02 -0.18 -30.06
CA ARG A 105 19.15 0.77 -29.99
C ARG A 105 19.17 1.69 -31.21
N GLN A 106 18.95 1.16 -32.41
CA GLN A 106 18.86 1.97 -33.63
C GLN A 106 17.68 2.94 -33.58
N MET A 107 16.55 2.52 -32.99
CA MET A 107 15.38 3.37 -32.82
C MET A 107 15.60 4.56 -31.86
N LEU A 108 16.56 4.47 -30.94
CA LEU A 108 16.85 5.55 -29.99
C LEU A 108 17.62 6.73 -30.62
N ARG A 109 18.21 6.58 -31.82
CA ARG A 109 19.01 7.61 -32.50
C ARG A 109 20.09 8.25 -31.59
N VAL A 110 20.72 7.45 -30.72
CA VAL A 110 21.85 7.83 -29.86
C VAL A 110 23.11 7.14 -30.34
#